data_AF-A0A922NX53-F1
#
_entry.id   AF-A0A922NX53-F1
#
_cell.length_a   1.000
_cell.length_b   1.000
_cell.length_c   1.000
_cell.angle_alpha   90.00
_cell.angle_beta   90.00
_cell.angle_gamma   90.00
#
_symmetry.space_group_name_H-M   'P 1'
#
loop_
_entity.id
_entity.type
_entity.pdbx_description
1 polymer ?
#
loop_
_entity_poly.entity_id
_entity_poly.type
_entity_poly.pdbx_seq_one_letter_code
_entity_poly.pdbx_strand_id
1 'polypeptide(L)'
;MENNTVSPPATRQRRPAFDREKGVEIAKSLFHARGYDAVSIADLTQALEINPPSLYAAYGSKLALFERAMRSYRSTDFLQIEKILRPGRPPAEALTDLMIAAARHYTKN
;
A
#
# COMPACT_ATOMS: atom_id res chain seq x y z
N MET A 1 8.85 -22.28 -57.31
CA MET A 1 7.57 -21.58 -57.12
C MET A 1 7.24 -21.67 -55.64
N GLU A 2 7.80 -20.74 -54.85
CA GLU A 2 7.45 -20.54 -53.43
C GLU A 2 5.96 -20.25 -53.29
N ASN A 3 5.27 -20.99 -52.41
CA ASN A 3 4.00 -20.53 -51.85
C ASN A 3 4.18 -20.23 -50.37
N ASN A 4 4.09 -18.94 -50.12
CA ASN A 4 4.29 -18.18 -48.90
C ASN A 4 3.28 -18.59 -47.80
N THR A 5 3.76 -19.17 -46.72
CA THR A 5 2.97 -19.40 -45.50
C THR A 5 2.83 -18.08 -44.74
N VAL A 6 1.72 -17.37 -44.91
CA VAL A 6 1.38 -16.24 -44.04
C VAL A 6 0.89 -16.81 -42.71
N SER A 7 1.74 -16.78 -41.68
CA SER A 7 1.33 -17.09 -40.30
C SER A 7 0.31 -16.06 -39.80
N PRO A 8 -0.74 -16.48 -39.06
CA PRO A 8 -1.73 -15.55 -38.51
C PRO A 8 -1.09 -14.60 -37.49
N PRO A 9 -1.59 -13.35 -37.34
CA PRO A 9 -1.03 -12.39 -36.39
C PRO A 9 -1.15 -12.94 -34.97
N ALA A 10 -0.02 -13.02 -34.27
CA ALA A 10 0.05 -13.44 -32.89
C ALA A 10 -0.97 -12.65 -32.06
N THR A 11 -1.91 -13.36 -31.43
CA THR A 11 -2.91 -12.77 -30.55
C THR A 11 -2.17 -12.05 -29.43
N ARG A 12 -2.18 -10.72 -29.43
CA ARG A 12 -1.52 -9.91 -28.40
C ARG A 12 -2.19 -10.24 -27.07
N GLN A 13 -1.56 -11.13 -26.31
CA GLN A 13 -2.03 -11.50 -24.98
C GLN A 13 -2.04 -10.23 -24.13
N ARG A 14 -3.24 -9.66 -23.95
CA ARG A 14 -3.42 -8.41 -23.21
C ARG A 14 -3.08 -8.72 -21.76
N ARG A 15 -2.05 -8.05 -21.22
CA ARG A 15 -1.74 -8.15 -19.79
C ARG A 15 -3.01 -7.84 -18.98
N PRO A 16 -3.27 -8.58 -17.88
CA PRO A 16 -4.36 -8.26 -16.97
C PRO A 16 -4.34 -6.78 -16.58
N ALA A 17 -5.52 -6.18 -16.40
CA ALA A 17 -5.61 -4.80 -15.95
C ALA A 17 -4.93 -4.65 -14.58
N PHE A 18 -4.20 -3.55 -14.40
CA PHE A 18 -3.54 -3.24 -13.13
C PHE A 18 -4.59 -2.99 -12.03
N ASP A 19 -4.49 -3.72 -10.93
CA ASP A 19 -5.32 -3.56 -9.75
C ASP A 19 -4.78 -2.40 -8.90
N ARG A 20 -5.53 -1.30 -8.86
CA ARG A 20 -5.11 -0.06 -8.21
C ARG A 20 -5.09 -0.21 -6.69
N GLU A 21 -6.02 -0.96 -6.14
CA GLU A 21 -6.18 -1.22 -4.72
C GLU A 21 -5.04 -2.09 -4.20
N LYS A 22 -4.69 -3.15 -4.93
CA LYS A 22 -3.50 -3.96 -4.61
C LYS A 22 -2.22 -3.12 -4.63
N GLY A 23 -2.11 -2.20 -5.58
CA GLY A 23 -0.95 -1.30 -5.64
C GLY A 23 -0.86 -0.32 -4.47
N VAL A 24 -2.00 0.07 -3.87
CA VAL A 24 -1.99 0.89 -2.65
C VAL A 24 -1.42 0.12 -1.47
N GLU A 25 -1.76 -1.16 -1.31
CA GLU A 25 -1.22 -1.99 -0.22
C GLU A 25 0.29 -2.23 -0.39
N ILE A 26 0.76 -2.47 -1.62
CA ILE A 26 2.20 -2.58 -1.91
C ILE A 26 2.93 -1.27 -1.56
N ALA A 27 2.40 -0.14 -2.01
CA ALA A 27 2.98 1.18 -1.72
C ALA A 27 2.97 1.47 -0.21
N LYS A 28 1.90 1.11 0.50
CA LYS A 28 1.78 1.23 1.95
C LYS A 28 2.91 0.49 2.68
N SER A 29 3.15 -0.78 2.35
CA SER A 29 4.24 -1.56 2.95
C SER A 29 5.60 -0.90 2.70
N LEU A 30 5.83 -0.40 1.49
CA LEU A 30 7.09 0.24 1.13
C LEU A 30 7.30 1.57 1.90
N PHE A 31 6.28 2.42 1.96
CA PHE A 31 6.30 3.65 2.75
C PHE A 31 6.44 3.38 4.24
N HIS A 32 5.83 2.32 4.77
CA HIS A 32 5.96 1.95 6.17
C HIS A 32 7.39 1.54 6.52
N ALA A 33 8.03 0.75 5.65
CA ALA A 33 9.37 0.24 5.90
C ALA A 33 10.47 1.30 5.76
N ARG A 34 10.30 2.27 4.86
CA ARG A 34 11.38 3.21 4.48
C ARG A 34 11.06 4.68 4.75
N GLY A 35 9.81 5.01 5.04
CA GLY A 35 9.33 6.39 5.12
C GLY A 35 9.01 7.01 3.76
N TYR A 36 8.28 8.13 3.77
CA TYR A 36 7.86 8.80 2.54
C TYR A 36 9.03 9.30 1.70
N ASP A 37 9.98 10.04 2.30
CA ASP A 37 11.04 10.71 1.55
C ASP A 37 12.04 9.75 0.91
N ALA A 38 12.33 8.62 1.56
CA ALA A 38 13.29 7.63 1.08
C ALA A 38 12.75 6.74 -0.06
N VAL A 39 11.43 6.73 -0.31
CA VAL A 39 10.81 5.94 -1.38
C VAL A 39 10.74 6.77 -2.67
N SER A 40 11.48 6.40 -3.71
CA SER A 40 11.43 7.11 -4.99
C SER A 40 10.25 6.65 -5.87
N ILE A 41 9.97 7.40 -6.94
CA ILE A 41 9.04 6.95 -7.99
C ILE A 41 9.54 5.66 -8.63
N ALA A 42 10.85 5.52 -8.82
CA ALA A 42 11.45 4.33 -9.41
C ALA A 42 11.19 3.09 -8.53
N ASP A 43 11.38 3.21 -7.21
CA ASP A 43 11.08 2.14 -6.25
C ASP A 43 9.61 1.72 -6.33
N LEU A 44 8.69 2.69 -6.39
CA LEU A 44 7.26 2.42 -6.50
C LEU A 44 6.93 1.70 -7.81
N THR A 45 7.43 2.20 -8.94
CA THR A 45 7.17 1.58 -10.25
C THR A 45 7.73 0.17 -10.35
N GLN A 46 8.88 -0.07 -9.73
CA GLN A 46 9.50 -1.39 -9.66
C GLN A 46 8.66 -2.34 -8.80
N ALA A 47 8.25 -1.90 -7.60
CA ALA A 47 7.45 -2.71 -6.70
C ALA A 47 6.05 -3.02 -7.24
N LEU A 48 5.48 -2.10 -8.04
CA LEU A 48 4.17 -2.23 -8.66
C LEU A 48 4.19 -2.91 -10.04
N GLU A 49 5.38 -3.19 -10.58
CA GLU A 49 5.59 -3.75 -11.92
C GLU A 49 4.91 -2.94 -13.04
N ILE A 50 4.91 -1.61 -12.90
CA ILE A 50 4.37 -0.65 -13.88
C ILE A 50 5.43 0.34 -14.32
N ASN A 51 5.12 1.15 -15.32
CA ASN A 51 5.99 2.27 -15.72
C ASN A 51 5.56 3.57 -15.00
N PRO A 52 6.44 4.61 -14.95
CA PRO A 52 6.11 5.87 -14.32
C PRO A 52 4.82 6.55 -14.84
N PRO A 53 4.55 6.59 -16.17
CA PRO A 53 3.28 7.14 -16.67
C PRO A 53 2.05 6.43 -16.12
N SER A 54 2.06 5.09 -16.02
CA SER A 54 0.96 4.33 -15.44
C SER A 54 0.76 4.62 -13.96
N LEU A 55 1.84 4.85 -13.20
CA LEU A 55 1.76 5.25 -11.79
C LEU A 55 1.03 6.59 -11.65
N TYR A 56 1.43 7.60 -12.43
CA TYR A 56 0.78 8.90 -12.39
C TYR A 56 -0.66 8.85 -12.91
N ALA A 57 -0.94 8.05 -13.95
CA ALA A 57 -2.31 7.87 -14.45
C ALA A 57 -3.22 7.14 -13.45
N ALA A 58 -2.67 6.23 -12.63
CA ALA A 58 -3.44 5.49 -11.63
C ALA A 58 -3.67 6.29 -10.34
N TYR A 59 -2.69 7.10 -9.93
CA TYR A 59 -2.66 7.67 -8.58
C TYR A 59 -2.50 9.20 -8.55
N GLY A 60 -2.22 9.85 -9.67
CA GLY A 60 -2.00 11.30 -9.78
C GLY A 60 -0.60 11.72 -9.34
N SER A 61 -0.17 11.37 -8.12
CA SER A 61 1.15 11.71 -7.59
C SER A 61 1.62 10.74 -6.52
N LYS A 62 2.91 10.78 -6.16
CA LYS A 62 3.47 10.06 -5.00
C LYS A 62 2.76 10.45 -3.71
N LEU A 63 2.47 11.75 -3.53
CA LEU A 63 1.76 12.26 -2.36
C LEU A 63 0.34 11.70 -2.28
N ALA A 64 -0.40 11.71 -3.38
CA ALA A 64 -1.76 11.18 -3.42
C ALA A 64 -1.79 9.66 -3.16
N LEU A 65 -0.83 8.91 -3.70
CA LEU A 65 -0.65 7.48 -3.39
C LEU A 65 -0.33 7.27 -1.90
N PHE A 66 0.56 8.09 -1.34
CA PHE A 66 0.91 8.04 0.09
C PHE A 66 -0.29 8.35 0.99
N GLU A 67 -1.05 9.42 0.72
CA GLU A 67 -2.26 9.76 1.47
C GLU A 67 -3.30 8.63 1.42
N ARG A 68 -3.43 7.99 0.26
CA ARG A 68 -4.35 6.86 0.08
C ARG A 68 -3.88 5.62 0.84
N ALA A 69 -2.57 5.32 0.83
CA ALA A 69 -1.97 4.28 1.66
C ALA A 69 -2.17 4.57 3.17
N MET A 70 -1.98 5.83 3.58
CA MET A 70 -2.13 6.27 4.97
C MET A 70 -3.59 6.24 5.46
N ARG A 71 -4.57 6.42 4.57
CA ARG A 71 -6.00 6.40 4.93
C ARG A 71 -6.43 5.09 5.59
N SER A 72 -5.82 3.97 5.21
CA SER A 72 -6.09 2.65 5.80
C SER A 72 -5.62 2.51 7.26
N TYR A 73 -4.67 3.33 7.72
CA TYR A 73 -4.23 3.34 9.12
C TYR A 73 -5.28 3.93 10.06
N ARG A 74 -6.21 4.75 9.56
CA ARG A 74 -7.28 5.34 10.37
C ARG A 74 -8.49 4.43 10.50
N SER A 75 -8.78 3.64 9.46
CA SER A 75 -9.92 2.72 9.43
C SER A 75 -9.64 1.39 10.12
N THR A 76 -8.37 1.04 10.27
CA THR A 76 -7.96 -0.09 11.08
C THR A 76 -7.68 0.45 12.47
N ASP A 77 -8.60 0.19 13.38
CA ASP A 77 -8.65 0.60 14.78
C ASP A 77 -7.46 0.00 15.59
N PHE A 78 -6.24 0.32 15.16
CA PHE A 78 -4.99 -0.44 15.34
C PHE A 78 -4.66 -0.71 16.81
N LEU A 79 -5.10 0.20 17.67
CA LEU A 79 -4.90 0.17 19.11
C LEU A 79 -6.19 0.45 19.90
N GLN A 80 -7.34 0.62 19.23
CA GLN A 80 -8.61 1.05 19.85
C GLN A 80 -8.43 2.15 20.91
N ILE A 81 -7.61 3.16 20.60
CA ILE A 81 -7.13 4.15 21.59
C ILE A 81 -8.31 4.83 22.30
N GLU A 82 -9.37 5.15 21.57
CA GLU A 82 -10.58 5.75 22.16
C GLU A 82 -11.23 4.88 23.23
N LYS A 83 -11.24 3.55 23.03
CA LYS A 83 -11.76 2.59 24.00
C LYS A 83 -10.83 2.45 25.20
N ILE A 84 -9.51 2.39 24.94
CA ILE A 84 -8.51 2.23 26.00
C ILE A 84 -8.44 3.46 26.90
N LEU A 85 -8.43 4.65 26.30
CA LEU A 85 -8.32 5.96 26.97
C LEU A 85 -9.67 6.57 27.34
N ARG A 86 -10.74 5.76 27.41
CA ARG A 86 -12.08 6.25 27.77
C ARG A 86 -12.05 7.02 29.11
N PRO A 87 -12.81 8.12 29.25
CA PRO A 87 -12.88 8.89 30.50
C PRO A 87 -13.32 8.02 31.69
N GLY A 88 -12.83 8.37 32.89
CA GLY A 88 -13.19 7.69 34.14
C GLY A 88 -12.34 6.47 34.52
N ARG A 89 -11.31 6.14 33.73
CA ARG A 89 -10.29 5.14 34.10
C ARG A 89 -9.10 5.79 34.81
N PRO A 90 -8.43 5.10 35.74
CA PRO A 90 -7.13 5.53 36.24
C PRO A 90 -6.10 5.65 35.08
N PRO A 91 -5.37 6.77 34.93
CA PRO A 91 -4.44 6.97 33.81
C PRO A 91 -3.37 5.89 33.70
N ALA A 92 -2.86 5.39 34.82
CA ALA A 92 -1.85 4.34 34.85
C ALA A 92 -2.35 3.02 34.24
N GLU A 93 -3.60 2.63 34.50
CA GLU A 93 -4.20 1.43 33.92
C GLU A 93 -4.43 1.60 32.41
N ALA A 94 -4.94 2.76 31.99
CA ALA A 94 -5.17 3.05 30.58
C ALA A 94 -3.86 3.07 29.76
N LEU A 95 -2.80 3.65 30.32
CA LEU A 95 -1.47 3.63 29.70
C LEU A 95 -0.88 2.22 29.64
N THR A 96 -1.05 1.41 30.69
CA THR A 96 -0.58 0.02 30.71
C THR A 96 -1.25 -0.81 29.62
N ASP A 97 -2.57 -0.71 29.50
CA ASP A 97 -3.33 -1.41 28.45
C ASP A 97 -2.92 -0.95 27.05
N LEU A 98 -2.69 0.36 26.87
CA LEU A 98 -2.21 0.92 25.60
C LEU A 98 -0.85 0.32 25.21
N MET A 99 0.09 0.24 26.16
CA MET A 99 1.42 -0.31 25.91
C MET A 99 1.37 -1.81 25.59
N ILE A 100 0.51 -2.58 26.29
CA ILE A 100 0.29 -4.00 25.99
C ILE A 100 -0.33 -4.19 24.60
N ALA A 101 -1.33 -3.38 24.25
CA ALA A 101 -1.96 -3.41 22.93
C ALA A 101 -0.95 -3.08 21.82
N ALA A 102 -0.11 -2.06 22.04
CA ALA A 102 0.96 -1.68 21.14
C ALA A 102 2.00 -2.79 20.95
N ALA A 103 2.50 -3.38 22.04
CA ALA A 103 3.48 -4.46 21.97
C ALA A 103 2.95 -5.67 21.19
N ARG A 104 1.69 -6.08 21.43
CA ARG A 104 1.04 -7.16 20.68
C ARG A 104 0.88 -6.84 19.20
N HIS A 105 0.61 -5.57 18.88
CA HIS A 105 0.48 -5.14 17.51
C HIS A 105 1.82 -5.21 16.77
N TYR A 106 2.88 -4.62 17.34
CA TYR A 106 4.19 -4.53 16.68
C TYR A 106 4.94 -5.86 16.59
N THR A 107 4.59 -6.85 17.44
CA THR A 107 5.25 -8.17 17.41
C THR A 107 4.64 -9.12 16.36
N LYS A 108 3.48 -8.78 15.77
CA LYS A 108 2.76 -9.66 14.82
C LYS A 108 2.99 -9.33 13.33
N ASN A 109 3.88 -8.39 13.01
CA ASN A 109 4.21 -8.00 11.64
C ASN A 109 5.61 -8.46 11.24
#